data_AF-A0A7S2HTT4-F1
#
_entry.id   AF-A0A7S2HTT4-F1
#
_cell.length_a   1.000
_cell.length_b   1.000
_cell.length_c   1.000
_cell.angle_alpha   90.00
_cell.angle_beta   90.00
_cell.angle_gamma   90.00
#
_symmetry.space_group_name_H-M   'P 1'
#
loop_
_entity.id
_entity.type
_entity.pdbx_description
1 polymer ?
#
loop_
_entity_poly.entity_id
_entity_poly.type
_entity_poly.pdbx_seq_one_letter_code
_entity_poly.pdbx_strand_id
1 'polypeptide(L)'
;DWAGMGTFVSALKDTSSSSYEGFLYSAISAIHRGHYQRAWALISRARETLDPELTALVGESYARAYRSLVKLQQLCELEEIIKYRTTDREQTRQGIREMWTERLMSCQASVDVWQAVLQIRSVVVPPQEDIVVWLQFCALCRKSSRLDLAVKALGQLS
;
A
#
# COMPACT_ATOMS: atom_id res chain seq x y z
N ASP A 1 -14.53 5.16 5.04
CA ASP A 1 -14.84 6.52 5.51
C ASP A 1 -13.56 7.17 6.04
N TRP A 2 -13.13 8.26 5.40
CA TRP A 2 -11.87 8.95 5.69
C TRP A 2 -11.92 9.81 6.95
N ALA A 3 -13.12 10.21 7.39
CA ALA A 3 -13.30 10.94 8.65
C ALA A 3 -12.93 10.04 9.84
N GLY A 4 -13.42 8.80 9.85
CA GLY A 4 -13.06 7.77 10.84
C GLY A 4 -11.57 7.39 10.81
N MET A 5 -10.94 7.42 9.63
CA MET A 5 -9.49 7.19 9.50
C MET A 5 -8.68 8.35 10.09
N GLY A 6 -9.16 9.60 9.98
CA GLY A 6 -8.54 10.76 10.61
C GLY A 6 -8.55 10.69 12.13
N THR A 7 -9.67 10.26 12.73
CA THR A 7 -9.78 10.04 14.18
C THR A 7 -8.94 8.86 14.65
N PHE A 8 -8.90 7.77 13.87
CA PHE A 8 -8.06 6.61 14.16
C PHE A 8 -6.57 6.96 14.11
N VAL A 9 -6.12 7.69 13.09
CA VAL A 9 -4.74 8.18 12.98
C VAL A 9 -4.41 9.15 14.13
N SER A 10 -5.37 9.96 14.57
CA SER A 10 -5.18 10.82 15.74
C SER A 10 -5.00 10.00 17.02
N ALA A 11 -5.84 8.99 17.24
CA ALA A 11 -5.72 8.08 18.38
C ALA A 11 -4.43 7.24 18.35
N LEU A 12 -3.95 6.86 17.16
CA LEU A 12 -2.67 6.17 16.98
C LEU A 12 -1.47 7.09 17.25
N LYS A 13 -1.57 8.40 17.01
CA LYS A 13 -0.51 9.34 17.42
C LYS A 13 -0.37 9.39 18.95
N ASP A 14 -1.48 9.25 19.67
CA ASP A 14 -1.46 9.29 21.13
C ASP A 14 -0.94 7.99 21.76
N THR A 15 -0.97 6.87 21.03
CA THR A 15 -0.64 5.54 21.58
C THR A 15 0.63 4.91 20.98
N SER A 16 0.98 5.24 19.74
CA SER A 16 2.02 4.57 18.95
C SER A 16 2.67 5.49 17.89
N SER A 17 3.00 6.73 18.27
CA SER A 17 3.58 7.76 17.38
C SER A 17 4.89 7.34 16.67
N SER A 18 5.53 6.25 17.09
CA SER A 18 6.84 5.80 16.60
C SER A 18 6.81 4.45 15.88
N SER A 19 5.64 3.82 15.67
CA SER A 19 5.56 2.56 14.93
C SER A 19 5.52 2.78 13.42
N TYR A 20 5.99 1.79 12.66
CA TYR A 20 5.88 1.78 11.19
C TYR A 20 4.44 2.03 10.71
N GLU A 21 3.46 1.34 11.30
CA GLU A 21 2.04 1.47 10.95
C GLU A 21 1.52 2.89 11.25
N GLY A 22 1.92 3.48 12.37
CA GLY A 22 1.58 4.86 12.72
C GLY A 22 2.07 5.86 11.68
N PHE A 23 3.30 5.71 11.20
CA PHE A 23 3.85 6.54 10.12
C PHE A 23 3.17 6.26 8.78
N LEU A 24 2.93 5.01 8.42
CA LEU A 24 2.28 4.59 7.18
C LEU A 24 0.87 5.19 7.05
N TYR A 25 0.01 4.99 8.05
CA TYR A 25 -1.36 5.51 8.02
C TYR A 25 -1.40 7.04 8.09
N SER A 26 -0.47 7.66 8.82
CA SER A 26 -0.31 9.11 8.82
C SER A 26 0.08 9.64 7.45
N ALA A 27 0.97 8.95 6.72
CA ALA A 27 1.37 9.30 5.38
C ALA A 27 0.20 9.18 4.40
N ILE A 28 -0.55 8.07 4.44
CA ILE A 28 -1.75 7.88 3.62
C ILE A 28 -2.77 9.01 3.85
N SER A 29 -3.04 9.36 5.12
CA SER A 29 -3.93 10.47 5.43
C SER A 29 -3.40 11.82 4.93
N ALA A 30 -2.08 12.05 4.96
CA ALA A 30 -1.47 13.28 4.46
C ALA A 30 -1.58 13.37 2.93
N ILE A 31 -1.35 12.26 2.21
CA ILE A 31 -1.52 12.16 0.75
C ILE A 31 -2.96 12.47 0.36
N HIS A 32 -3.94 11.87 1.06
CA HIS A 32 -5.36 12.11 0.79
C HIS A 32 -5.74 13.60 0.95
N ARG A 33 -5.10 14.31 1.89
CA ARG A 33 -5.31 15.75 2.12
C ARG A 33 -4.47 16.65 1.22
N GLY A 34 -3.68 16.10 0.30
CA GLY A 34 -2.77 16.85 -0.57
C GLY A 34 -1.52 17.41 0.13
N HIS A 35 -1.25 17.01 1.38
CA HIS A 35 -0.09 17.46 2.14
C HIS A 35 1.16 16.62 1.80
N TYR A 36 1.61 16.68 0.55
CA TYR A 36 2.65 15.78 0.02
C TYR A 36 4.01 15.90 0.70
N GLN A 37 4.43 17.11 1.09
CA GLN A 37 5.69 17.31 1.83
C GLN A 37 5.67 16.60 3.19
N ARG A 38 4.53 16.68 3.89
CA ARG A 38 4.33 15.98 5.17
C ARG A 38 4.30 14.47 4.96
N ALA A 39 3.65 14.00 3.89
CA ALA A 39 3.63 12.58 3.55
C ALA A 39 5.05 12.04 3.31
N TRP A 40 5.88 12.75 2.55
CA TRP A 40 7.28 12.41 2.33
C TRP A 40 8.05 12.26 3.64
N ALA A 41 7.97 13.25 4.54
CA ALA A 41 8.64 13.18 5.83
C ALA A 41 8.19 11.97 6.68
N LEU A 42 6.90 11.62 6.62
CA LEU A 42 6.36 10.45 7.32
C LEU A 42 6.83 9.13 6.69
N ILE A 43 6.92 9.05 5.36
CA ILE A 43 7.45 7.88 4.64
C ILE A 43 8.93 7.67 4.98
N SER A 44 9.74 8.75 5.01
CA SER A 44 11.15 8.68 5.42
C SER A 44 11.29 8.12 6.84
N ARG A 45 10.49 8.61 7.80
CA ARG A 45 10.49 8.09 9.17
C ARG A 45 10.04 6.63 9.27
N ALA A 46 9.08 6.22 8.44
CA ALA A 46 8.68 4.82 8.36
C ALA A 46 9.82 3.93 7.87
N ARG A 47 10.65 4.40 6.92
CA ARG A 47 11.86 3.67 6.48
C ARG A 47 12.90 3.55 7.59
N GLU A 48 13.22 4.66 8.26
CA GLU A 48 14.17 4.67 9.39
C GLU A 48 13.75 3.67 10.49
N THR A 49 12.44 3.49 10.68
CA THR A 49 11.90 2.53 11.64
C THR A 49 12.06 1.08 11.18
N LEU A 50 12.11 0.82 9.86
CA LEU A 50 12.31 -0.50 9.28
C LEU A 50 13.78 -0.90 9.11
N ASP A 51 14.70 0.06 9.02
CA ASP A 51 16.11 -0.20 8.76
C ASP A 51 16.75 -1.21 9.73
N PRO A 52 16.48 -1.18 11.05
CA PRO A 52 17.00 -2.18 11.98
C PRO A 52 16.44 -3.58 11.71
N GLU A 53 15.15 -3.69 11.35
CA GLU A 53 14.55 -4.97 10.96
C GLU A 53 15.24 -5.51 9.70
N LEU A 54 15.40 -4.68 8.66
CA LEU A 54 16.05 -5.07 7.39
C LEU A 54 17.50 -5.52 7.58
N THR A 55 18.25 -4.84 8.47
CA THR A 55 19.65 -5.17 8.76
C THR A 55 19.77 -6.52 9.50
N ALA A 56 18.86 -6.80 10.42
CA ALA A 56 18.83 -8.06 11.18
C ALA A 56 18.41 -9.27 10.33
N LEU A 57 17.68 -9.05 9.24
CA LEU A 57 17.11 -10.10 8.38
C LEU A 57 18.12 -10.84 7.51
N VAL A 58 19.37 -10.38 7.44
CA VAL A 58 20.45 -11.01 6.63
C VAL A 58 20.77 -12.45 7.09
N GLY A 59 20.29 -12.89 8.27
CA GLY A 59 20.64 -14.22 8.81
C GLY A 59 19.51 -15.14 9.35
N GLU A 60 18.26 -14.70 9.49
CA GLU A 60 17.33 -15.40 10.40
C GLU A 60 16.14 -16.16 9.77
N SER A 61 15.55 -15.73 8.64
CA SER A 61 14.66 -16.55 7.78
C SER A 61 14.08 -15.76 6.59
N TYR A 62 13.87 -16.45 5.46
CA TYR A 62 13.22 -15.88 4.26
C TYR A 62 11.82 -15.31 4.54
N ALA A 63 11.02 -15.95 5.41
CA ALA A 63 9.65 -15.53 5.69
C ALA A 63 9.57 -14.18 6.42
N ARG A 64 10.47 -13.91 7.39
CA ARG A 64 10.53 -12.59 8.03
C ARG A 64 11.08 -11.54 7.07
N ALA A 65 12.10 -11.90 6.28
CA ALA A 65 12.67 -10.99 5.29
C ALA A 65 11.61 -10.55 4.27
N TYR A 66 10.79 -11.48 3.82
CA TYR A 66 9.70 -11.21 2.89
C TYR A 66 8.65 -10.24 3.46
N ARG A 67 8.29 -10.35 4.75
CA ARG A 67 7.36 -9.40 5.39
C ARG A 67 7.92 -7.98 5.40
N SER A 68 9.19 -7.81 5.76
CA SER A 68 9.81 -6.47 5.76
C SER A 68 10.01 -5.92 4.34
N LEU A 69 10.26 -6.78 3.35
CA LEU A 69 10.25 -6.38 1.94
C LEU A 69 8.87 -5.88 1.48
N VAL A 70 7.78 -6.52 1.91
CA VAL A 70 6.42 -6.04 1.64
C VAL A 70 6.20 -4.67 2.29
N LYS A 71 6.63 -4.45 3.54
CA LYS A 71 6.53 -3.13 4.18
C LYS A 71 7.32 -2.05 3.43
N LEU A 72 8.52 -2.38 2.93
CA LEU A 72 9.32 -1.46 2.11
C LEU A 72 8.62 -1.16 0.78
N GLN A 73 8.05 -2.19 0.17
CA GLN A 73 7.26 -2.07 -1.05
C GLN A 73 6.08 -1.10 -0.87
N GLN A 74 5.36 -1.21 0.24
CA GLN A 74 4.27 -0.30 0.60
C GLN A 74 4.74 1.17 0.67
N LEU A 75 5.94 1.44 1.19
CA LEU A 75 6.50 2.79 1.23
C LEU A 75 6.86 3.32 -0.17
N CYS A 76 7.44 2.47 -1.03
CA CYS A 76 7.72 2.83 -2.42
C CYS A 76 6.43 3.16 -3.19
N GLU A 77 5.37 2.39 -2.98
CA GLU A 77 4.06 2.64 -3.60
C GLU A 77 3.49 4.00 -3.17
N LEU A 78 3.66 4.42 -1.90
CA LEU A 78 3.23 5.75 -1.45
C LEU A 78 3.99 6.90 -2.10
N GLU A 79 5.29 6.74 -2.36
CA GLU A 79 6.08 7.74 -3.09
C GLU A 79 5.66 7.85 -4.55
N GLU A 80 5.42 6.71 -5.19
CA GLU A 80 4.89 6.63 -6.55
C GLU A 80 3.50 7.24 -6.64
N ILE A 81 2.67 7.06 -5.63
CA ILE A 81 1.36 7.71 -5.47
C ILE A 81 1.50 9.24 -5.40
N ILE A 82 2.46 9.76 -4.63
CA ILE A 82 2.70 11.20 -4.57
C ILE A 82 3.08 11.70 -5.97
N LYS A 83 4.02 11.02 -6.64
CA LYS A 83 4.43 11.36 -8.01
C LYS A 83 3.28 11.30 -9.01
N TYR A 84 2.42 10.29 -8.91
CA TYR A 84 1.23 10.11 -9.75
C TYR A 84 0.25 11.29 -9.58
N ARG A 85 0.02 11.73 -8.34
CA ARG A 85 -0.88 12.86 -8.03
C ARG A 85 -0.31 14.21 -8.43
N THR A 86 1.02 14.39 -8.40
CA THR A 86 1.65 15.68 -8.69
C THR A 86 2.10 15.86 -10.13
N THR A 87 2.07 14.81 -10.96
CA THR A 87 2.48 14.91 -12.36
C THR A 87 1.31 15.32 -13.26
N ASP A 88 1.57 16.21 -14.21
CA ASP A 88 0.59 16.62 -15.24
C ASP A 88 0.68 15.77 -16.52
N ARG A 89 1.68 14.88 -16.61
CA ARG A 89 1.92 14.06 -17.81
C ARG A 89 1.24 12.71 -17.69
N GLU A 90 0.26 12.45 -18.55
CA GLU A 90 -0.43 11.15 -18.58
C GLU A 90 0.52 9.99 -18.89
N GLN A 91 1.57 10.19 -19.70
CA GLN A 91 2.58 9.16 -19.97
C GLN A 91 3.28 8.70 -18.68
N THR A 92 3.56 9.62 -17.75
CA THR A 92 4.16 9.28 -16.46
C THR A 92 3.18 8.49 -15.60
N ARG A 93 1.90 8.88 -15.59
CA ARG A 93 0.86 8.16 -14.84
C ARG A 93 0.68 6.75 -15.38
N GLN A 94 0.62 6.60 -16.70
CA GLN A 94 0.50 5.31 -17.36
C GLN A 94 1.68 4.39 -17.04
N GLY A 95 2.92 4.89 -17.13
CA GLY A 95 4.11 4.11 -16.78
C GLY A 95 4.12 3.67 -15.30
N ILE A 96 3.57 4.46 -14.39
CA ILE A 96 3.41 4.07 -12.98
C ILE A 96 2.36 2.93 -12.86
N ARG A 97 1.22 3.02 -13.54
CA ARG A 97 0.18 1.95 -13.53
C ARG A 97 0.73 0.63 -14.10
N GLU A 98 1.50 0.69 -15.17
CA GLU A 98 2.15 -0.49 -15.78
C GLU A 98 3.14 -1.12 -14.81
N MET A 99 4.03 -0.32 -14.23
CA MET A 99 5.00 -0.78 -13.22
C MET A 99 4.31 -1.43 -12.01
N TRP A 100 3.24 -0.81 -11.51
CA TRP A 100 2.43 -1.36 -10.43
C TRP A 100 1.84 -2.72 -10.76
N THR A 101 1.33 -2.88 -11.98
CA THR A 101 0.75 -4.13 -12.47
C THR A 101 1.81 -5.23 -12.56
N GLU A 102 2.93 -4.97 -13.23
CA GLU A 102 4.04 -5.93 -13.37
C GLU A 102 4.60 -6.37 -12.02
N ARG A 103 4.75 -5.42 -11.10
CA ARG A 103 5.28 -5.69 -9.76
C ARG A 103 4.33 -6.55 -8.93
N LEU A 104 3.03 -6.33 -9.03
CA LEU A 104 2.05 -7.14 -8.29
C LEU A 104 1.96 -8.55 -8.87
N MET A 105 2.04 -8.69 -10.20
CA MET A 105 2.03 -9.97 -10.89
C MET A 105 3.27 -10.83 -10.59
N SER A 106 4.41 -10.20 -10.30
CA SER A 106 5.64 -10.88 -9.88
C SER A 106 5.72 -11.13 -8.36
N CYS A 107 4.83 -10.55 -7.56
CA CYS A 107 4.76 -10.83 -6.12
C CYS A 107 4.22 -12.24 -5.86
N GLN A 108 4.58 -12.81 -4.70
CA GLN A 108 4.04 -14.10 -4.26
C GLN A 108 2.50 -14.03 -4.29
N ALA A 109 1.87 -15.08 -4.81
CA ALA A 109 0.42 -15.24 -4.90
C ALA A 109 -0.21 -15.48 -3.51
N SER A 110 -0.04 -14.50 -2.63
CA SER A 110 -0.60 -14.46 -1.28
C SER A 110 -1.68 -13.39 -1.23
N VAL A 111 -2.88 -13.79 -0.81
CA VAL A 111 -4.01 -12.87 -0.65
C VAL A 111 -3.64 -11.71 0.26
N ASP A 112 -2.91 -11.97 1.34
CA ASP A 112 -2.58 -10.96 2.35
C ASP A 112 -1.62 -9.89 1.77
N VAL A 113 -0.66 -10.30 0.92
CA VAL A 113 0.29 -9.40 0.24
C VAL A 113 -0.43 -8.55 -0.79
N TRP A 114 -1.24 -9.19 -1.64
CA TRP A 114 -2.00 -8.49 -2.67
C TRP A 114 -2.97 -7.48 -2.05
N GLN A 115 -3.69 -7.88 -1.00
CA GLN A 115 -4.61 -7.00 -0.30
C GLN A 115 -3.88 -5.78 0.30
N ALA A 116 -2.74 -6.00 0.95
CA ALA A 116 -1.96 -4.92 1.58
C ALA A 116 -1.44 -3.89 0.56
N VAL A 117 -1.06 -4.33 -0.64
CA VAL A 117 -0.61 -3.45 -1.73
C VAL A 117 -1.80 -2.73 -2.39
N LEU A 118 -2.87 -3.45 -2.71
CA LEU A 118 -4.06 -2.89 -3.37
C LEU A 118 -4.77 -1.84 -2.50
N GLN A 119 -4.80 -2.03 -1.18
CA GLN A 119 -5.36 -1.04 -0.27
C GLN A 119 -4.61 0.30 -0.34
N ILE A 120 -3.29 0.29 -0.55
CA ILE A 120 -2.51 1.52 -0.72
C ILE A 120 -2.82 2.18 -2.06
N ARG A 121 -2.85 1.41 -3.15
CA ARG A 121 -3.14 1.94 -4.49
C ARG A 121 -4.55 2.53 -4.61
N SER A 122 -5.52 1.92 -3.92
CA SER A 122 -6.92 2.38 -3.90
C SER A 122 -7.12 3.80 -3.36
N VAL A 123 -6.10 4.36 -2.69
CA VAL A 123 -6.09 5.75 -2.22
C VAL A 123 -6.08 6.74 -3.40
N VAL A 124 -5.62 6.32 -4.58
CA VAL A 124 -5.40 7.22 -5.73
C VAL A 124 -6.07 6.72 -7.00
N VAL A 125 -6.01 5.41 -7.22
CA VAL A 125 -6.62 4.79 -8.40
C VAL A 125 -7.85 4.06 -7.91
N PRO A 126 -9.07 4.53 -8.26
CA PRO A 126 -10.28 3.81 -7.93
C PRO A 126 -10.25 2.43 -8.60
N PRO A 127 -10.78 1.38 -7.96
CA PRO A 127 -10.75 0.02 -8.51
C PRO A 127 -11.29 -0.10 -9.94
N GLN A 128 -12.22 0.78 -10.33
CA GLN A 128 -12.82 0.89 -11.65
C GLN A 128 -11.81 1.28 -12.75
N GLU A 129 -10.71 1.92 -12.41
CA GLU A 129 -9.64 2.26 -13.36
C GLU A 129 -8.62 1.12 -13.53
N ASP A 130 -8.66 0.09 -12.66
CA ASP A 130 -7.72 -1.04 -12.68
C ASP A 130 -8.45 -2.40 -12.56
N ILE A 131 -9.54 -2.54 -13.31
CA ILE A 131 -10.46 -3.69 -13.24
C ILE A 131 -9.71 -5.02 -13.40
N VAL A 132 -8.71 -5.07 -14.29
CA VAL A 132 -7.96 -6.29 -14.61
C VAL A 132 -7.23 -6.82 -13.37
N VAL A 133 -6.53 -5.95 -12.64
CA VAL A 133 -5.80 -6.34 -11.44
C VAL A 133 -6.76 -6.79 -10.33
N TRP A 134 -7.87 -6.10 -10.15
CA TRP A 134 -8.88 -6.48 -9.15
C TRP A 134 -9.57 -7.81 -9.49
N LEU A 135 -9.82 -8.11 -10.77
CA LEU A 135 -10.33 -9.42 -11.20
C LEU A 135 -9.33 -10.55 -10.92
N GLN A 136 -8.03 -10.30 -11.14
CA GLN A 136 -6.98 -11.25 -10.79
C GLN A 136 -6.91 -11.47 -9.28
N PHE A 137 -7.04 -10.42 -8.47
CA PHE A 137 -7.15 -10.53 -7.01
C PHE A 137 -8.36 -11.35 -6.58
N CYS A 138 -9.53 -11.16 -7.22
CA CYS A 138 -10.71 -11.97 -6.97
C CYS A 138 -10.47 -13.45 -7.30
N ALA A 139 -9.81 -13.73 -8.43
CA ALA A 139 -9.44 -15.09 -8.82
C ALA A 139 -8.47 -15.73 -7.80
N LEU A 140 -7.52 -14.97 -7.28
CA LEU A 140 -6.59 -15.40 -6.23
C LEU A 140 -7.33 -15.71 -4.91
N CYS A 141 -8.23 -14.84 -4.49
CA CYS A 141 -9.08 -15.04 -3.30
C CYS A 141 -9.93 -16.32 -3.44
N ARG A 142 -10.51 -16.56 -4.62
CA ARG A 142 -11.29 -17.77 -4.92
C ARG A 142 -10.43 -19.03 -4.84
N LYS A 143 -9.23 -19.04 -5.45
CA LYS A 143 -8.30 -20.18 -5.37
C LYS A 143 -7.84 -20.47 -3.94
N SER A 144 -7.77 -19.43 -3.10
CA SER A 144 -7.36 -19.52 -1.69
C SER A 144 -8.53 -19.76 -0.74
N SER A 145 -9.73 -20.07 -1.25
CA SER A 145 -10.97 -20.28 -0.46
C SER A 145 -11.39 -19.10 0.43
N ARG A 146 -10.95 -17.87 0.13
CA ARG A 146 -11.37 -16.64 0.83
C ARG A 146 -12.46 -15.91 0.03
N LEU A 147 -13.64 -16.54 -0.06
CA LEU A 147 -14.74 -16.04 -0.91
C LEU A 147 -15.30 -14.69 -0.44
N ASP A 148 -15.33 -14.42 0.87
CA ASP A 148 -15.82 -13.14 1.41
C ASP A 148 -15.01 -11.94 0.88
N LEU A 149 -13.70 -12.11 0.72
CA LEU A 149 -12.83 -11.07 0.17
C LEU A 149 -13.03 -10.92 -1.33
N ALA A 150 -13.27 -12.01 -2.06
CA ALA A 150 -13.57 -11.96 -3.49
C ALA A 150 -14.87 -11.19 -3.74
N VAL A 151 -15.92 -11.44 -2.94
CA VAL A 151 -17.21 -10.71 -3.05
C VAL A 151 -17.03 -9.22 -2.74
N LYS A 152 -16.27 -8.88 -1.68
CA LYS A 152 -15.97 -7.48 -1.36
C LYS A 152 -15.20 -6.77 -2.47
N ALA A 153 -14.19 -7.42 -3.04
CA ALA A 153 -13.40 -6.86 -4.13
C ALA A 153 -14.25 -6.65 -5.39
N LEU A 154 -15.14 -7.59 -5.73
CA LEU A 154 -16.11 -7.42 -6.82
C LEU A 154 -17.07 -6.25 -6.55
N GLY A 155 -17.54 -6.10 -5.32
CA GLY A 155 -18.40 -4.98 -4.92
C GLY A 155 -17.69 -3.61 -4.96
N GLN A 156 -16.36 -3.57 -5.02
CA GLN A 156 -15.61 -2.34 -5.25
C GLN A 156 -15.49 -1.98 -6.73
N LEU A 157 -15.81 -2.91 -7.64
CA LEU A 157 -15.78 -2.71 -9.09
C LEU A 157 -17.14 -2.33 -9.69
N SER A 158 -18.23 -2.61 -8.97
CA SER A 158 -19.60 -2.16 -9.30
C SER A 158 -19.79 -0.68 -8.99
#